data_AF-A0A673VXT8-F1
#
_entry.id   AF-A0A673VXT8-F1
#
_cell.length_a   1.000
_cell.length_b   1.000
_cell.length_c   1.000
_cell.angle_alpha   90.00
_cell.angle_beta   90.00
_cell.angle_gamma   90.00
#
_symmetry.space_group_name_H-M   'P 1'
#
loop_
_entity.id
_entity.type
_entity.pdbx_description
1 polymer ?
#
loop_
_entity_poly.entity_id
_entity_poly.type
_entity_poly.pdbx_seq_one_letter_code
_entity_poly.pdbx_strand_id
1 'polypeptide(L)'
;MYIICRHSPLTYDINFSTQECLRCEWQELTELIKISSTTPITSRLARLLLHGLNQGFDKIDLAMEELPAVYSGRFYQLYHRVLPPALKH
;
A
#
# COMPACT_ATOMS: atom_id res chain seq x y z
N MET A 1 5.39 -1.95 -14.42
CA MET A 1 5.37 -2.35 -13.00
C MET A 1 4.28 -1.53 -12.31
N TYR A 2 3.50 -2.13 -11.42
CA TYR A 2 2.44 -1.45 -10.65
C TYR A 2 2.67 -1.71 -9.16
N ILE A 3 2.59 -0.67 -8.34
CA ILE A 3 2.90 -0.73 -6.90
C ILE A 3 1.67 -0.23 -6.14
N ILE A 4 1.30 -0.96 -5.09
CA ILE A 4 0.17 -0.60 -4.24
C ILE A 4 0.72 -0.22 -2.88
N CYS A 5 0.52 1.04 -2.50
CA CYS A 5 1.08 1.63 -1.30
C CYS A 5 0.01 1.83 -0.23
N ARG A 6 0.40 1.69 1.03
CA ARG A 6 -0.42 2.09 2.17
C ARG A 6 -0.17 3.56 2.46
N HIS A 7 -1.23 4.37 2.51
CA HIS A 7 -1.17 5.77 2.88
C HIS A 7 -2.00 6.04 4.14
N SER A 8 -1.60 7.05 4.91
CA SER A 8 -2.44 7.62 5.96
C SER A 8 -3.13 8.85 5.40
N PRO A 9 -4.47 8.98 5.54
CA PRO A 9 -5.15 10.21 5.15
C PRO A 9 -4.66 11.39 6.00
N LEU A 10 -4.59 12.58 5.38
CA LEU A 10 -4.40 13.85 6.07
C LEU A 10 -5.72 14.54 6.40
N THR A 11 -6.76 14.28 5.60
CA THR A 11 -8.13 14.77 5.76
C THR A 11 -9.12 13.65 5.47
N TYR A 12 -10.36 13.81 5.94
CA TYR A 12 -11.45 12.84 5.73
C TYR A 12 -12.54 13.34 4.79
N ASP A 13 -12.52 14.62 4.40
CA ASP A 13 -13.46 15.17 3.43
C ASP A 13 -13.16 14.62 2.03
N ILE A 14 -14.17 14.05 1.38
CA ILE A 14 -14.07 13.52 0.02
C ILE A 14 -14.60 14.56 -0.96
N ASN A 15 -13.71 15.05 -1.82
CA ASN A 15 -14.06 15.81 -3.02
C ASN A 15 -13.48 15.08 -4.23
N PHE A 16 -14.29 14.25 -4.89
CA PHE A 16 -13.83 13.37 -5.97
C PHE A 16 -14.20 13.91 -7.36
N SER A 17 -13.40 13.54 -8.37
CA SER A 17 -13.68 13.88 -9.76
C SER A 17 -14.86 13.07 -10.30
N THR A 18 -15.98 13.74 -10.62
CA THR A 18 -17.15 13.09 -11.23
C THR A 18 -16.96 12.75 -12.71
N GLN A 19 -15.87 13.21 -13.33
CA GLN A 19 -15.50 12.83 -14.69
C GLN A 19 -14.84 11.45 -14.74
N GLU A 20 -14.09 11.10 -13.70
CA GLU A 20 -13.30 9.87 -13.65
C GLU A 20 -13.91 8.81 -12.73
N CYS A 21 -14.59 9.22 -11.66
CA CYS A 21 -15.13 8.34 -10.64
C CYS A 21 -16.65 8.48 -10.56
N LEU A 22 -17.34 7.34 -10.59
CA LEU A 22 -18.79 7.29 -10.34
C LEU A 22 -19.12 7.46 -8.85
N ARG A 23 -18.27 6.91 -7.97
CA ARG A 23 -18.44 6.94 -6.51
C ARG A 23 -17.07 6.87 -5.86
N CYS A 24 -16.89 7.62 -4.77
CA CYS A 24 -15.72 7.56 -3.90
C CYS A 24 -16.19 7.70 -2.45
N GLU A 25 -15.79 6.78 -1.58
CA GLU A 25 -16.28 6.73 -0.21
C GLU A 25 -15.27 6.12 0.75
N TRP A 26 -15.40 6.49 2.02
CA TRP A 26 -14.80 5.73 3.10
C TRP A 26 -15.62 4.49 3.33
N GLN A 27 -14.98 3.33 3.26
CA GLN A 27 -15.63 2.04 3.41
C GLN A 27 -14.92 1.21 4.47
N GLU A 28 -15.70 0.50 5.29
CA GLU A 28 -15.16 -0.44 6.26
C GLU A 28 -14.38 -1.57 5.57
N LEU A 29 -13.17 -1.85 6.08
CA LEU A 29 -12.30 -2.88 5.51
C LEU A 29 -12.96 -4.27 5.53
N THR A 30 -13.71 -4.58 6.59
CA THR A 30 -14.42 -5.87 6.72
C THR A 30 -15.51 -6.04 5.68
N GLU A 31 -16.14 -4.94 5.26
CA GLU A 31 -17.13 -4.95 4.19
C GLU A 31 -16.44 -5.04 2.82
N LEU A 32 -15.33 -4.33 2.62
CA LEU A 32 -14.55 -4.40 1.37
C LEU A 32 -14.08 -5.82 1.03
N ILE A 33 -13.76 -6.63 2.04
CA ILE A 33 -13.36 -8.03 1.87
C ILE A 33 -14.52 -8.90 1.36
N LYS A 34 -15.77 -8.57 1.72
CA LYS A 34 -16.96 -9.37 1.42
C LYS A 34 -17.58 -9.03 0.07
N ILE A 35 -17.27 -7.86 -0.50
CA ILE A 35 -17.86 -7.42 -1.77
C ILE A 35 -17.34 -8.28 -2.92
N SER A 36 -18.25 -9.05 -3.53
CA SER A 36 -17.98 -9.92 -4.68
C SER A 36 -17.61 -9.17 -5.95
N SER A 37 -18.02 -7.91 -6.09
CA SER A 37 -17.70 -7.06 -7.25
C SER A 37 -16.32 -6.40 -7.19
N THR A 38 -15.56 -6.57 -6.09
CA THR A 38 -14.18 -6.09 -6.03
C THR A 38 -13.26 -7.01 -6.82
N THR A 39 -12.17 -6.47 -7.36
CA THR A 39 -11.17 -7.31 -8.03
C THR A 39 -10.46 -8.22 -7.01
N PRO A 40 -9.98 -9.41 -7.41
CA PRO A 40 -9.28 -10.32 -6.50
C PRO A 40 -8.06 -9.69 -5.80
N ILE A 41 -7.32 -8.81 -6.49
CA ILE A 41 -6.18 -8.10 -5.90
C ILE A 41 -6.63 -7.12 -4.81
N THR A 42 -7.75 -6.40 -5.02
CA THR A 42 -8.33 -5.50 -4.02
C THR A 42 -8.77 -6.27 -2.77
N SER A 43 -9.50 -7.38 -2.92
CA SER A 43 -9.93 -8.20 -1.78
C SER A 43 -8.74 -8.76 -1.00
N ARG A 44 -7.69 -9.22 -1.71
CA ARG A 44 -6.45 -9.70 -1.07
C ARG A 44 -5.76 -8.61 -0.24
N LEU A 45 -5.69 -7.38 -0.77
CA LEU A 45 -5.11 -6.24 -0.06
C LEU A 45 -5.95 -5.82 1.13
N ALA A 46 -7.28 -5.81 1.02
CA ALA A 46 -8.15 -5.52 2.16
C ALA A 46 -7.92 -6.51 3.31
N ARG A 47 -7.74 -7.79 3.02
CA ARG A 47 -7.36 -8.81 4.03
C ARG A 47 -5.97 -8.57 4.62
N LEU A 48 -5.00 -8.14 3.80
CA LEU A 48 -3.65 -7.79 4.26
C LEU A 48 -3.68 -6.57 5.19
N LEU A 49 -4.43 -5.52 4.82
CA LEU A 49 -4.64 -4.33 5.64
C LEU A 49 -5.34 -4.67 6.95
N LEU A 50 -6.36 -5.53 6.92
CA LEU A 50 -7.03 -6.00 8.14
C LEU A 50 -6.08 -6.77 9.06
N HIS A 51 -5.17 -7.58 8.49
CA HIS A 51 -4.12 -8.22 9.28
C HIS A 51 -3.20 -7.19 9.93
N GLY A 52 -2.71 -6.19 9.18
CA GLY A 52 -1.89 -5.11 9.71
C GLY A 52 -2.58 -4.30 10.80
N LEU A 53 -3.87 -3.99 10.63
CA LEU A 53 -4.67 -3.28 11.63
C LEU A 53 -4.78 -4.06 12.94
N ASN A 54 -4.97 -5.38 12.87
CA ASN A 54 -5.16 -6.23 14.04
C ASN A 54 -3.86 -6.66 14.71
N GLN A 55 -2.74 -6.70 13.97
CA GLN A 55 -1.52 -7.38 14.39
C GLN A 55 -0.26 -6.49 14.36
N GLY A 56 -0.36 -5.26 13.85
CA GLY A 56 0.76 -4.34 13.63
C GLY A 56 1.11 -4.22 12.14
N PHE A 57 1.33 -2.98 11.68
CA PHE A 57 1.67 -2.71 10.28
C PHE A 57 3.11 -3.11 9.91
N ASP A 58 4.00 -3.24 10.88
CA ASP A 58 5.34 -3.81 10.72
C ASP A 58 5.32 -5.21 10.08
N LYS A 59 4.22 -5.96 10.27
CA LYS A 59 4.01 -7.29 9.67
C LYS A 59 3.65 -7.27 8.20
N ILE A 60 3.23 -6.13 7.64
CA ILE A 60 2.76 -6.04 6.24
C ILE A 60 3.52 -4.99 5.41
N ASP A 61 4.10 -3.99 6.06
CA ASP A 61 4.77 -2.89 5.37
C ASP A 61 6.05 -3.36 4.68
N LEU A 62 6.32 -2.72 3.54
CA LEU A 62 7.55 -2.82 2.77
C LEU A 62 8.18 -1.44 2.66
N ALA A 63 9.50 -1.41 2.66
CA ALA A 63 10.29 -0.24 2.33
C ALA A 63 10.70 -0.27 0.86
N MET A 64 10.93 0.91 0.29
CA MET A 64 11.58 1.10 -1.01
C MET A 64 12.80 1.98 -0.79
N GLU A 65 13.96 1.50 -1.22
CA GLU A 65 15.22 2.22 -1.16
C GLU A 65 15.85 2.28 -2.56
N GLU A 66 16.44 3.42 -2.91
CA GLU A 66 17.13 3.60 -4.17
C GLU A 66 18.61 3.23 -4.01
N LEU A 67 19.12 2.34 -4.87
CA LEU A 67 20.50 1.86 -4.82
C LEU A 67 21.23 2.10 -6.15
N PRO A 68 22.46 2.65 -6.13
CA PRO A 68 23.22 2.87 -7.34
C PRO A 68 23.79 1.55 -7.89
N ALA A 69 23.75 1.40 -9.20
CA ALA A 69 24.40 0.33 -9.94
C ALA A 69 25.92 0.58 -9.99
N VAL A 70 26.71 -0.43 -9.63
CA VAL A 70 28.18 -0.32 -9.55
C VAL A 70 28.83 0.05 -10.89
N TYR A 71 28.32 -0.47 -12.01
CA TYR A 71 29.03 -0.40 -13.31
C TYR A 71 28.32 0.38 -14.41
N SER A 72 27.09 0.84 -14.18
CA SER A 72 26.27 1.46 -15.23
C SER A 72 25.82 2.88 -14.93
N GLY A 73 26.09 3.41 -13.72
CA GLY A 73 25.59 4.72 -13.28
C GLY A 73 24.06 4.80 -13.17
N ARG A 74 23.36 3.66 -13.28
CA ARG A 74 21.91 3.57 -13.11
C ARG A 74 21.54 3.45 -11.64
N PHE A 75 20.27 3.64 -11.32
CA PHE A 75 19.72 3.38 -10.00
C PHE A 75 18.68 2.26 -10.08
N TYR A 76 18.55 1.51 -8.98
CA TYR A 76 17.57 0.45 -8.80
C TYR A 76 16.67 0.77 -7.62
N GLN A 77 15.40 0.42 -7.73
CA GLN A 77 14.47 0.46 -6.60
C GLN A 77 14.44 -0.91 -5.94
N LEU A 78 14.93 -1.00 -4.71
CA LEU A 78 14.89 -2.20 -3.89
C LEU A 78 13.66 -2.17 -3.00
N TYR A 79 12.77 -3.15 -3.17
CA TYR A 79 11.60 -3.34 -2.31
C TYR A 79 11.88 -4.48 -1.34
N HIS A 80 11.76 -4.22 -0.03
CA HIS A 80 12.10 -5.19 1.00
C HIS A 80 11.28 -5.01 2.27
N ARG A 81 11.33 -5.98 3.19
CA ARG A 81 10.78 -5.81 4.55
C ARG A 81 11.51 -4.69 5.28
N VAL A 82 10.79 -3.88 6.04
CA VAL A 82 11.38 -2.78 6.81
C VAL A 82 12.50 -3.33 7.70
N LEU A 83 13.71 -2.81 7.50
CA LEU A 83 14.88 -3.19 8.29
C LEU A 83 14.94 -2.36 9.58
N PRO A 84 15.30 -2.97 10.72
CA PRO A 84 15.68 -2.25 11.93
C PRO A 84 16.77 -1.21 11.63
N PRO A 85 16.77 -0.04 12.30
CA PRO A 85 17.77 0.99 12.07
C PRO A 85 19.21 0.50 12.21
N ALA A 86 19.48 -0.44 13.12
CA ALA A 86 20.81 -1.03 13.32
C ALA A 86 21.33 -1.85 12.12
N LEU A 87 20.45 -2.23 11.19
CA LEU A 87 20.79 -2.96 9.96
C LEU A 87 20.76 -2.06 8.72
N LYS A 88 20.44 -0.77 8.88
CA LYS A 88 20.56 0.22 7.81
C LYS A 88 21.98 0.77 7.85
N HIS A 89 22.70 0.63 6.74
CA HIS A 89 24.09 1.04 6.57
C HIS A 89 24.31 2.54 6.76
#